data_AF-A0A1Y1IPM4-F1
#
_entry.id   AF-A0A1Y1IPM4-F1
#
_cell.length_a   1.000
_cell.length_b   1.000
_cell.length_c   1.000
_cell.angle_alpha   90.00
_cell.angle_beta   90.00
_cell.angle_gamma   90.00
#
_symmetry.space_group_name_H-M   'P 1'
#
loop_
_entity.id
_entity.type
_entity.pdbx_description
1 polymer ?
#
loop_
_entity_poly.entity_id
_entity_poly.type
_entity_poly.pdbx_seq_one_letter_code
_entity_poly.pdbx_strand_id
1 'polypeptide(L)'
;MIQDFTNDPDVKVFLMSLKAGGVALNLTVASSVFLMDPWWNPAVEQQAQDRIHRLGQYKPIQVTRFVIENTIEERILKLQEKKQLVFDG
;
A
#
# COMPACT_ATOMS: atom_id res chain seq x y z
N MET A 1 -5.25 -1.97 -18.95
CA MET A 1 -5.46 -1.74 -17.50
C MET A 1 -4.38 -0.85 -16.87
N ILE A 2 -3.11 -1.28 -16.76
CA ILE A 2 -2.05 -0.42 -16.17
C ILE A 2 -1.69 0.74 -17.10
N GLN A 3 -1.63 0.50 -18.41
CA GLN A 3 -1.42 1.56 -19.41
C GLN A 3 -2.53 2.60 -19.36
N ASP A 4 -3.79 2.16 -19.26
CA ASP A 4 -4.95 3.05 -19.13
C ASP A 4 -4.86 3.86 -17.83
N PHE A 5 -4.59 3.22 -16.68
CA PHE A 5 -4.39 3.96 -15.42
C PHE A 5 -3.20 4.95 -15.47
N THR A 6 -2.19 4.67 -16.28
CA THR A 6 -1.01 5.54 -16.44
C THR A 6 -1.28 6.72 -17.39
N ASN A 7 -2.02 6.48 -18.47
CA ASN A 7 -2.09 7.39 -19.61
C ASN A 7 -3.48 8.04 -19.81
N ASP A 8 -4.54 7.40 -19.33
CA ASP A 8 -5.91 7.88 -19.47
C ASP A 8 -6.30 8.72 -18.24
N PRO A 9 -6.51 10.04 -18.41
CA PRO A 9 -6.92 10.89 -17.30
C PRO A 9 -8.30 10.54 -16.75
N ASP A 10 -9.17 9.83 -17.46
CA ASP A 10 -10.49 9.44 -16.95
C ASP A 10 -10.42 8.26 -15.97
N VAL A 11 -9.33 7.47 -16.03
CA VAL A 11 -9.10 6.33 -15.12
C VAL A 11 -8.39 6.78 -13.85
N LYS A 12 -9.17 7.23 -12.85
CA LYS A 12 -8.63 7.79 -11.58
C LYS A 12 -8.29 6.76 -10.50
N VAL A 13 -8.86 5.56 -10.56
CA VAL A 13 -8.77 4.56 -9.48
C VAL A 13 -8.25 3.24 -10.01
N PHE A 14 -7.29 2.67 -9.29
CA PHE A 14 -6.77 1.33 -9.53
C PHE A 14 -6.98 0.46 -8.29
N LEU A 15 -7.73 -0.62 -8.45
CA LEU A 15 -7.95 -1.59 -7.37
C LEU A 15 -6.92 -2.71 -7.46
N MET A 16 -6.26 -2.99 -6.34
CA MET A 16 -5.32 -4.11 -6.24
C MET A 16 -5.48 -4.83 -4.91
N SER A 17 -5.25 -6.15 -4.94
CA SER A 17 -5.02 -6.91 -3.72
C SER A 17 -3.59 -6.72 -3.26
N LEU A 18 -3.36 -6.74 -1.94
CA LEU A 18 -2.02 -6.67 -1.34
C LEU A 18 -1.08 -7.77 -1.86
N LYS A 19 -1.62 -8.98 -2.10
CA LYS A 19 -0.86 -10.10 -2.68
C LYS A 19 -0.44 -9.82 -4.12
N ALA A 20 -1.27 -9.13 -4.90
CA ALA A 20 -0.92 -8.69 -6.25
C ALA A 20 0.05 -7.50 -6.25
N GLY A 21 0.14 -6.71 -5.16
CA GLY A 21 1.16 -5.68 -4.97
C GLY A 21 2.60 -6.21 -4.93
N GLY A 22 2.78 -7.51 -4.64
CA GLY A 22 4.06 -8.20 -4.74
C GLY A 22 4.55 -8.41 -6.18
N VAL A 23 3.67 -8.31 -7.17
CA VAL A 23 4.01 -8.40 -8.59
C VAL A 23 4.61 -7.06 -9.03
N ALA A 24 5.66 -7.07 -9.85
CA ALA A 24 6.45 -5.88 -10.20
C ALA A 24 5.70 -4.89 -11.11
N LEU A 25 4.70 -4.19 -10.56
CA LEU A 25 3.95 -3.14 -11.25
C LEU A 25 4.61 -1.77 -10.99
N ASN A 26 4.57 -0.88 -11.97
CA ASN A 26 5.02 0.50 -11.82
C ASN A 26 3.81 1.43 -11.73
N LEU A 27 3.62 2.09 -10.58
CA LEU A 27 2.44 2.90 -10.28
C LEU A 27 2.80 4.34 -9.90
N THR A 28 3.89 4.86 -10.48
CA THR A 28 4.42 6.21 -10.24
C THR A 28 3.46 7.35 -10.61
N VAL A 29 2.29 7.07 -11.21
CA VAL A 29 1.25 8.06 -11.45
C VAL A 29 0.34 8.28 -10.24
N ALA A 30 0.26 7.29 -9.35
CA ALA A 30 -0.58 7.34 -8.15
C ALA A 30 0.09 8.15 -7.04
N SER A 31 -0.70 8.93 -6.30
CA SER A 31 -0.20 9.72 -5.16
C SER A 31 -1.02 9.52 -3.88
N SER A 32 -2.13 8.79 -3.97
CA SER A 32 -2.98 8.46 -2.81
C SER A 32 -3.15 6.95 -2.75
N VAL A 33 -2.90 6.38 -1.57
CA VAL A 33 -3.01 4.95 -1.30
C VAL A 33 -4.02 4.75 -0.19
N PHE A 34 -5.03 3.93 -0.45
CA PHE A 34 -6.04 3.56 0.53
C PHE A 34 -5.86 2.08 0.88
N LEU A 35 -5.39 1.82 2.10
CA LEU A 35 -5.27 0.48 2.65
C LEU A 35 -6.57 0.14 3.36
N MET A 36 -7.37 -0.71 2.73
CA MET A 36 -8.70 -1.10 3.22
C MET A 36 -8.63 -2.10 4.37
N ASP A 37 -7.69 -3.05 4.31
CA ASP A 37 -7.52 -4.08 5.33
C ASP A 37 -6.03 -4.16 5.76
N PRO A 38 -5.71 -4.15 7.06
CA PRO A 38 -4.34 -4.32 7.53
C PRO A 38 -3.87 -5.77 7.35
N TRP A 39 -2.65 -5.95 6.86
CA TRP A 39 -2.04 -7.26 6.64
C TRP A 39 -1.04 -7.62 7.73
N TRP A 40 -1.12 -8.83 8.28
CA TRP A 40 -0.26 -9.23 9.42
C TRP A 40 1.25 -9.17 9.14
N ASN A 41 1.68 -9.19 7.87
CA ASN A 41 3.08 -9.05 7.48
C ASN A 41 3.37 -7.60 7.01
N PRO A 42 4.04 -6.77 7.81
CA PRO A 42 4.29 -5.37 7.46
C PRO A 42 5.13 -5.21 6.18
N ALA A 43 6.01 -6.17 5.86
CA ALA A 43 6.84 -6.11 4.67
C ALA A 43 6.05 -6.15 3.35
N VAL A 44 4.88 -6.80 3.34
CA VAL A 44 4.01 -6.88 2.15
C VAL A 44 3.38 -5.51 1.88
N GLU A 45 2.96 -4.81 2.93
CA GLU A 45 2.41 -3.45 2.79
C GLU A 45 3.48 -2.45 2.34
N GLN A 46 4.67 -2.51 2.94
CA GLN A 46 5.80 -1.68 2.53
C GLN A 46 6.15 -1.93 1.05
N GLN A 47 6.26 -3.19 0.63
CA GLN A 47 6.54 -3.53 -0.77
C GLN A 47 5.47 -2.99 -1.73
N ALA A 48 4.19 -3.00 -1.33
CA ALA A 48 3.12 -2.42 -2.12
C ALA A 48 3.25 -0.89 -2.22
N GLN A 49 3.60 -0.21 -1.13
CA GLN A 49 3.84 1.24 -1.09
C GLN A 49 5.07 1.63 -1.94
N ASP A 50 6.15 0.84 -1.91
CA ASP A 50 7.37 1.04 -2.72
C ASP A 50 7.09 1.06 -4.23
N ARG A 51 5.98 0.48 -4.69
CA ARG A 51 5.57 0.56 -6.11
C ARG A 51 5.18 1.97 -6.55
N ILE A 52 4.79 2.80 -5.58
CA ILE A 52 4.35 4.19 -5.76
C ILE A 52 5.48 5.13 -5.34
N HIS A 53 6.17 4.81 -4.23
CA HIS A 53 7.39 5.45 -3.77
C HIS A 53 8.62 5.05 -4.63
N ARG A 54 8.54 5.26 -5.94
CA ARG A 54 9.60 4.90 -6.90
C ARG A 54 10.21 6.14 -7.56
N LEU A 55 11.45 5.98 -8.05
CA LEU A 55 12.14 6.99 -8.84
C LEU A 55 11.25 7.47 -10.01
N GLY A 56 11.05 8.78 -10.09
CA GLY A 56 10.16 9.42 -11.08
C GLY A 56 8.79 9.83 -10.54
N GLN A 57 8.46 9.53 -9.28
CA GLN A 57 7.33 10.14 -8.59
C GLN A 57 7.77 11.48 -7.94
N TYR A 58 7.08 12.56 -8.30
CA TYR A 58 7.36 13.92 -7.80
C TYR A 58 6.21 14.48 -6.97
N LYS A 59 5.05 13.82 -6.96
CA LYS A 59 3.90 14.21 -6.15
C LYS A 59 4.08 13.70 -4.72
N PRO A 60 3.66 14.47 -3.70
CA PRO A 60 3.56 13.96 -2.34
C PRO A 60 2.67 12.72 -2.32
N ILE A 61 3.15 11.64 -1.71
CA ILE A 61 2.38 10.41 -1.57
C ILE A 61 1.72 10.41 -0.18
N GLN A 62 0.41 10.17 -0.15
CA GLN A 62 -0.35 9.99 1.08
C GLN A 62 -0.85 8.56 1.16
N VAL A 63 -0.51 7.88 2.26
CA VAL A 63 -1.03 6.55 2.59
C VAL A 63 -2.04 6.71 3.72
N THR A 64 -3.27 6.30 3.46
CA THR A 64 -4.36 6.27 4.44
C THR A 64 -4.71 4.82 4.73
N ARG A 65 -4.63 4.45 6.01
CA ARG A 65 -5.03 3.12 6.49
C ARG A 65 -6.38 3.24 7.19
N PHE A 66 -7.32 2.40 6.79
CA PHE A 66 -8.59 2.25 7.51
C PHE A 66 -8.44 1.16 8.56
N VAL A 67 -8.92 1.46 9.76
CA VAL A 67 -8.89 0.55 10.90
C VAL A 67 -10.22 0.70 11.63
N ILE A 68 -10.91 -0.42 11.83
CA ILE A 68 -12.17 -0.46 12.57
C ILE A 68 -11.89 -0.81 14.03
N GLU A 69 -12.29 0.08 14.92
CA GLU A 69 -12.15 -0.10 16.38
C GLU A 69 -12.93 -1.32 16.88
N ASN A 70 -12.41 -1.94 17.94
CA ASN A 70 -12.98 -3.13 18.60
C ASN A 70 -13.11 -4.35 17.67
N THR A 71 -12.30 -4.44 16.63
CA THR A 71 -12.26 -5.59 15.71
C THR A 71 -10.92 -6.33 15.77
N ILE A 72 -10.81 -7.39 14.96
CA ILE A 72 -9.55 -8.14 14.80
C ILE A 72 -8.41 -7.27 14.25
N GLU A 73 -8.71 -6.17 13.57
CA GLU A 73 -7.74 -5.28 12.94
C GLU A 73 -6.76 -4.69 13.96
N GLU A 74 -7.22 -4.32 15.15
CA GLU A 74 -6.34 -3.86 16.23
C GLU A 74 -5.30 -4.91 16.66
N ARG A 75 -5.69 -6.19 16.66
CA ARG A 75 -4.77 -7.29 16.97
C ARG A 75 -3.73 -7.45 15.86
N ILE A 76 -4.14 -7.25 14.61
CA ILE A 76 -3.23 -7.28 13.45
C ILE A 76 -2.22 -6.14 13.54
N LEU A 77 -2.64 -4.92 13.89
CA LEU A 77 -1.74 -3.78 14.09
C LEU A 77 -0.69 -4.05 15.18
N LYS A 78 -1.13 -4.55 16.34
CA LYS A 78 -0.21 -4.95 17.43
C LYS A 78 0.77 -6.03 16.99
N LEU A 79 0.35 -6.94 16.11
CA LEU A 79 1.25 -7.94 15.53
C LEU A 79 2.26 -7.33 14.56
N GLN A 80 1.85 -6.35 13.74
CA GLN A 80 2.76 -5.61 12.86
C GLN A 80 3.84 -4.88 13.68
N GLU A 81 3.44 -4.13 14.72
CA GLU A 81 4.36 -3.41 15.60
C GLU A 81 5.39 -4.34 16.23
N LYS A 82 4.93 -5.46 16.81
CA LYS A 82 5.82 -6.48 17.39
C LYS A 82 6.81 -7.04 16.38
N LYS A 83 6.39 -7.21 15.12
CA LYS A 83 7.28 -7.72 14.06
C LYS A 83 8.29 -6.66 13.62
N GLN A 84 7.88 -5.41 13.46
CA GLN A 84 8.79 -4.31 13.09
C GLN A 84 9.92 -4.17 14.11
N LEU A 85 9.60 -4.24 15.41
CA LEU A 85 10.61 -4.19 16.49
C LEU A 85 11.66 -5.31 16.42
N VAL A 86 11.34 -6.46 15.80
CA VAL A 86 12.30 -7.56 15.62
C VAL A 86 13.19 -7.34 14.39
N PHE A 87 12.74 -6.58 13.40
CA PHE A 87 13.52 -6.26 12.21
C PHE A 87 14.44 -5.05 12.40
N ASP A 88 14.09 -4.13 13.30
CA ASP A 88 14.88 -2.92 13.62
C ASP A 88 15.96 -3.16 14.71
N GLY A 89 16.06 -4.39 15.23
CA GLY A 89 16.99 -4.80 16.30
C GLY A 89 18.19 -5.61 15.82
#